data_AF-A0A964HHI2-F1
#
_entry.id   AF-A0A964HHI2-F1
#
_cell.length_a   1.000
_cell.length_b   1.000
_cell.length_c   1.000
_cell.angle_alpha   90.00
_cell.angle_beta   90.00
_cell.angle_gamma   90.00
#
_symmetry.space_group_name_H-M   'P 1'
#
loop_
_entity.id
_entity.type
_entity.pdbx_description
1 polymer ?
#
loop_
_entity_poly.entity_id
_entity_poly.type
_entity_poly.pdbx_seq_one_letter_code
_entity_poly.pdbx_strand_id
1 'polypeptide(L)'
;MTAEEALLLIDNLDYEAEYRDTAPRWSTVVVNERGTIVGVIRHDSEPSEELGRKHLMMYPGTVQFEAWPGKYGSKDDLAREVEKARRAVEPHNNDRR
;
A
#
# COMPACT_ATOMS: atom_id res chain seq x y z
N MET A 1 -5.50 -4.52 -8.49
CA MET A 1 -6.37 -5.14 -7.47
C MET A 1 -7.27 -4.07 -6.86
N THR A 2 -8.39 -4.50 -6.31
CA THR A 2 -9.35 -3.65 -5.59
C THR A 2 -8.85 -3.33 -4.18
N ALA A 3 -9.43 -2.31 -3.54
CA ALA A 3 -9.15 -2.02 -2.13
C ALA A 3 -9.56 -3.19 -1.21
N GLU A 4 -10.59 -3.93 -1.57
CA GLU A 4 -11.06 -5.09 -0.80
C GLU A 4 -10.03 -6.24 -0.83
N GLU A 5 -9.53 -6.58 -2.03
CA GLU A 5 -8.45 -7.56 -2.19
C GLU A 5 -7.17 -7.15 -1.46
N ALA A 6 -6.79 -5.87 -1.55
CA ALA A 6 -5.62 -5.37 -0.86
C ALA A 6 -5.78 -5.43 0.66
N LEU A 7 -6.97 -5.13 1.19
CA LEU A 7 -7.25 -5.18 2.62
C LEU A 7 -7.13 -6.62 3.15
N LEU A 8 -7.62 -7.62 2.41
CA LEU A 8 -7.45 -9.03 2.76
C LEU A 8 -5.97 -9.41 2.93
N LEU A 9 -5.10 -8.91 2.05
CA LEU A 9 -3.65 -9.17 2.12
C LEU A 9 -2.97 -8.41 3.26
N ILE A 10 -3.36 -7.15 3.48
CA ILE A 10 -2.82 -6.30 4.55
C ILE A 10 -3.17 -6.87 5.93
N ASP A 11 -4.40 -7.35 6.10
CA ASP A 11 -4.90 -7.91 7.36
C ASP A 11 -4.59 -9.41 7.51
N ASN A 12 -3.81 -9.99 6.59
CA ASN A 12 -3.44 -11.41 6.55
C ASN A 12 -4.65 -12.35 6.62
N LEU A 13 -5.78 -11.94 6.05
CA LEU A 13 -7.00 -12.73 6.00
C LEU A 13 -6.93 -13.84 4.95
N ASP A 14 -5.91 -13.81 4.08
CA ASP A 14 -5.55 -14.92 3.19
C ASP A 14 -4.84 -16.07 3.91
N TYR A 15 -4.34 -15.87 5.13
CA TYR A 15 -3.81 -16.95 5.97
C TYR A 15 -4.93 -17.66 6.71
N GLU A 16 -4.75 -18.98 6.87
CA GLU A 16 -5.56 -19.75 7.81
C GLU A 16 -5.39 -19.19 9.23
N ALA A 17 -6.47 -19.21 10.01
CA ALA A 17 -6.54 -18.53 11.30
C ALA A 17 -5.39 -18.91 12.26
N GLU A 18 -4.94 -20.16 12.22
CA GLU A 18 -3.86 -20.68 13.06
C GLU A 18 -2.46 -20.15 12.70
N TYR A 19 -2.25 -19.64 11.48
CA TYR A 19 -0.96 -19.10 11.03
C TYR A 19 -0.89 -17.57 11.07
N ARG A 20 -1.99 -16.88 11.42
CA ARG A 20 -2.04 -15.40 11.41
C ARG A 20 -1.07 -14.76 12.39
N ASP A 21 -0.77 -15.42 13.51
CA ASP A 21 0.19 -14.92 14.51
C ASP A 21 1.62 -14.88 13.98
N THR A 22 1.92 -15.72 13.00
CA THR A 22 3.21 -15.78 12.30
C THR A 22 3.21 -15.01 10.98
N ALA A 23 2.09 -14.39 10.61
CA ALA A 23 1.97 -13.68 9.35
C ALA A 23 2.73 -12.35 9.38
N PRO A 24 3.13 -11.82 8.21
CA PRO A 24 3.85 -10.55 8.09
C PRO A 24 3.10 -9.40 8.77
N ARG A 25 3.83 -8.55 9.51
CA ARG A 25 3.22 -7.46 10.30
C ARG A 25 3.20 -6.12 9.57
N TRP A 26 3.89 -6.03 8.45
CA TRP A 26 4.02 -4.83 7.66
C TRP A 26 3.77 -5.12 6.19
N SER A 27 3.40 -4.09 5.46
CA SER A 27 3.17 -4.15 4.02
C SER A 27 3.53 -2.82 3.36
N THR A 28 4.08 -2.89 2.16
CA THR A 28 4.18 -1.74 1.25
C THR A 28 3.07 -1.87 0.22
N VAL A 29 2.15 -0.91 0.21
CA VAL A 29 1.10 -0.81 -0.80
C VAL A 29 1.63 0.02 -1.96
N VAL A 30 1.53 -0.52 -3.16
CA VAL A 30 2.02 0.11 -4.39
C VAL A 30 0.84 0.54 -5.24
N VAL A 31 0.80 1.83 -5.57
CA VAL A 31 -0.31 2.46 -6.31
C VAL A 31 0.23 3.16 -7.54
N ASN A 32 -0.39 2.92 -8.70
CA ASN A 32 -0.02 3.61 -9.94
C ASN A 32 -0.65 5.01 -10.03
N GLU A 33 -0.23 5.79 -11.03
CA GLU A 33 -0.76 7.14 -11.34
C GLU A 33 -2.29 7.22 -11.49
N ARG A 34 -2.96 6.10 -11.80
CA ARG A 34 -4.43 6.03 -11.95
C ARG A 34 -5.16 5.81 -10.62
N GLY A 35 -4.43 5.68 -9.51
CA GLY A 35 -5.01 5.29 -8.21
C GLY A 35 -5.37 3.81 -8.13
N THR A 36 -4.78 2.97 -8.99
CA THR A 36 -4.98 1.52 -8.92
C THR A 36 -3.88 0.90 -8.07
N ILE A 37 -4.26 0.08 -7.09
CA ILE A 37 -3.32 -0.74 -6.34
C ILE A 37 -2.78 -1.81 -7.28
N VAL A 38 -1.47 -1.80 -7.50
CA VAL A 38 -0.76 -2.75 -8.37
C VAL A 38 -0.05 -3.85 -7.57
N GLY A 39 0.16 -3.65 -6.27
CA GLY A 39 0.76 -4.66 -5.41
C GLY A 39 0.65 -4.35 -3.93
N VAL A 40 0.72 -5.41 -3.12
CA VAL A 40 0.91 -5.37 -1.67
C VAL A 40 2.11 -6.27 -1.37
N ILE A 41 3.22 -5.66 -0.95
CA ILE A 41 4.47 -6.36 -0.65
C ILE A 41 4.55 -6.53 0.86
N ARG A 42 4.58 -7.76 1.36
CA ARG A 42 4.49 -8.07 2.79
C ARG A 42 5.87 -8.25 3.42
N HIS A 43 6.02 -7.77 4.65
CA HIS A 43 7.28 -7.75 5.40
C HIS A 43 7.06 -8.20 6.85
N ASP A 44 7.99 -8.99 7.38
CA ASP A 44 7.95 -9.41 8.78
C ASP A 44 8.27 -8.25 9.75
N SER A 45 9.01 -7.26 9.27
CA SER A 45 9.43 -6.06 9.99
C SER A 45 9.09 -4.80 9.22
N GLU A 46 9.13 -3.65 9.91
CA GLU A 46 8.98 -2.34 9.27
C GLU A 46 9.98 -2.20 8.11
N PRO A 47 9.51 -1.82 6.91
CA PRO A 47 10.39 -1.72 5.75
C PRO A 47 11.38 -0.56 5.93
N SER A 48 12.66 -0.83 5.70
CA SER A 48 13.68 0.22 5.73
C SER A 48 13.57 1.15 4.51
N GLU A 49 14.13 2.35 4.63
CA GLU A 49 14.18 3.29 3.49
C GLU A 49 14.88 2.69 2.26
N GLU A 50 15.94 1.89 2.48
CA GLU A 50 16.63 1.19 1.40
C GLU A 50 15.71 0.19 0.68
N LEU A 51 14.92 -0.56 1.45
CA LEU A 51 13.95 -1.50 0.90
C LEU A 51 12.83 -0.77 0.15
N GLY A 52 12.34 0.35 0.70
CA GLY A 52 11.39 1.24 0.02
C GLY A 52 11.92 1.74 -1.33
N ARG A 53 13.18 2.19 -1.37
CA ARG A 53 13.84 2.59 -2.63
C ARG A 53 13.95 1.43 -3.62
N LYS A 54 14.27 0.23 -3.15
CA LYS A 54 14.28 -0.99 -3.99
C LYS A 54 12.91 -1.27 -4.59
N HIS A 55 11.84 -1.19 -3.81
CA HIS A 55 10.49 -1.34 -4.36
C HIS A 55 10.15 -0.25 -5.38
N LEU A 56 10.51 1.01 -5.12
CA LEU A 56 10.28 2.09 -6.10
C LEU A 56 10.98 1.83 -7.43
N MET A 57 12.20 1.27 -7.41
CA MET A 57 12.90 0.86 -8.63
C MET A 57 12.22 -0.32 -9.34
N MET A 58 11.62 -1.25 -8.61
CA MET A 58 10.86 -2.38 -9.18
C MET A 58 9.52 -1.97 -9.78
N TYR A 59 8.92 -0.89 -9.27
CA TYR A 59 7.62 -0.37 -9.71
C TYR A 59 7.74 1.10 -10.16
N PRO A 60 8.33 1.39 -11.35
CA PRO A 60 8.48 2.75 -11.84
C PRO A 60 7.14 3.45 -12.03
N GLY A 61 7.09 4.76 -11.73
CA GLY A 61 5.86 5.56 -11.92
C GLY A 61 4.75 5.24 -10.91
N THR A 62 5.10 4.64 -9.77
CA THR A 62 4.17 4.35 -8.68
C THR A 62 4.49 5.17 -7.45
N VAL A 63 3.49 5.34 -6.58
CA VAL A 63 3.64 5.81 -5.22
C VAL A 63 3.44 4.64 -4.27
N GLN A 64 4.10 4.74 -3.13
CA GLN A 64 4.09 3.69 -2.13
C GLN A 64 3.79 4.27 -0.76
N PHE A 65 3.07 3.50 0.04
CA PHE A 65 2.86 3.80 1.43
C PHE A 65 2.85 2.52 2.25
N GLU A 66 3.15 2.65 3.53
CA GLU A 66 3.18 1.54 4.46
C GLU A 66 1.78 1.21 4.97
N ALA A 67 1.55 -0.07 5.24
CA ALA A 67 0.34 -0.60 5.85
C ALA A 67 0.72 -1.69 6.86
N TRP A 68 -0.16 -1.95 7.81
CA TRP A 68 -0.05 -3.04 8.78
C TRP A 68 -1.46 -3.53 9.12
N PRO A 69 -1.61 -4.77 9.62
CA PRO A 69 -2.91 -5.31 10.01
C PRO A 69 -3.65 -4.37 10.97
N GLY A 70 -4.92 -4.06 10.64
CA GLY A 70 -5.76 -3.17 11.44
C GLY A 70 -5.49 -1.67 11.26
N LYS A 71 -4.58 -1.25 10.38
CA LYS A 71 -4.38 0.17 10.05
C LYS A 71 -5.63 0.82 9.43
N TYR A 72 -6.29 0.08 8.55
CA TYR A 72 -7.48 0.53 7.83
C TYR A 72 -8.69 -0.24 8.34
N GLY A 73 -9.66 0.46 8.94
CA GLY A 73 -10.86 -0.18 9.48
C GLY A 73 -11.86 -0.62 8.41
N SER A 74 -11.71 -0.13 7.17
CA SER A 74 -12.60 -0.42 6.07
C SER A 74 -11.91 -0.25 4.71
N LYS A 75 -12.55 -0.80 3.66
CA LYS A 75 -12.12 -0.56 2.27
C LYS A 75 -12.18 0.92 1.88
N ASP A 76 -13.08 1.69 2.47
CA ASP A 76 -13.21 3.12 2.19
C ASP A 76 -12.04 3.92 2.78
N ASP A 77 -11.53 3.51 3.94
CA ASP A 77 -10.34 4.13 4.54
C ASP A 77 -9.09 3.86 3.70
N LEU A 78 -8.93 2.63 3.22
CA LEU A 78 -7.85 2.30 2.29
C LEU A 78 -8.00 3.05 0.95
N ALA A 79 -9.22 3.15 0.41
CA ALA A 79 -9.47 3.89 -0.83
C ALA A 79 -9.15 5.39 -0.70
N ARG A 80 -9.43 6.00 0.46
CA ARG A 80 -9.04 7.39 0.75
C ARG A 80 -7.52 7.57 0.79
N GLU A 81 -6.80 6.63 1.39
CA GLU A 81 -5.33 6.72 1.43
C GLU A 81 -4.72 6.50 0.04
N VAL A 82 -5.29 5.61 -0.77
CA VAL A 82 -4.93 5.42 -2.19
C VAL A 82 -5.13 6.71 -2.99
N GLU A 83 -6.27 7.39 -2.82
CA GLU A 83 -6.56 8.66 -3.50
C GLU A 83 -5.59 9.77 -3.07
N LYS A 84 -5.28 9.84 -1.76
CA LYS A 84 -4.29 10.77 -1.22
C LYS A 84 -2.90 10.50 -1.80
N ALA A 85 -2.49 9.24 -1.86
CA ALA A 85 -1.22 8.83 -2.44
C ALA A 85 -1.16 9.18 -3.93
N ARG A 86 -2.25 8.92 -4.69
CA ARG A 86 -2.35 9.27 -6.11
C ARG A 86 -2.11 10.77 -6.34
N ARG A 87 -2.76 11.62 -5.55
CA ARG A 87 -2.62 13.09 -5.65
C ARG A 87 -1.21 13.60 -5.36
N ALA A 88 -0.44 12.86 -4.55
CA ALA A 88 0.96 13.21 -4.30
C ALA A 88 1.86 12.99 -5.53
N VAL A 89 1.42 12.18 -6.49
CA VAL A 89 2.11 11.95 -7.77
C VAL A 89 1.69 12.95 -8.84
N GLU A 90 0.48 13.50 -8.74
CA GLU A 90 0.04 14.55 -9.66
C GLU A 90 0.97 15.76 -9.50
N PRO A 91 1.65 16.22 -10.57
CA PRO A 91 2.41 17.46 -10.50
C PRO A 91 1.43 18.55 -10.07
N HIS A 92 1.80 19.31 -9.04
CA HIS A 92 1.05 20.50 -8.60
C HIS A 92 0.99 21.50 -9.77
N ASN A 93 0.02 21.33 -10.66
CA ASN A 93 -0.25 22.22 -11.78
C ASN A 93 -1.08 23.42 -11.32
N ASN A 94 -0.73 23.97 -10.16
CA ASN A 94 -1.51 25.00 -9.50
C ASN A 94 -0.60 26.04 -8.84
N ASP A 95 0.25 26.70 -9.64
CA ASP A 95 0.86 28.00 -9.30
C ASP A 95 1.17 28.79 -10.60
N ARG A 96 0.17 28.92 -11.46
CA ARG A 96 0.17 29.94 -12.53
C ARG A 96 -1.21 30.59 -12.65
N ARG A 97 -1.52 31.50 -11.73
CA ARG A 97 -2.39 32.66 -12.01
C ARG A 97 -1.89 33.88 -11.25
#